data_AF-A0A0B2R695-F1
#
_entry.id   AF-A0A0B2R695-F1
#
_cell.length_a   1.000
_cell.length_b   1.000
_cell.length_c   1.000
_cell.angle_alpha   90.00
_cell.angle_beta   90.00
_cell.angle_gamma   90.00
#
_symmetry.space_group_name_H-M   'P 1'
#
loop_
_entity.id
_entity.type
_entity.pdbx_description
1 polymer ?
#
loop_
_entity_poly.entity_id
_entity_poly.type
_entity_poly.pdbx_seq_one_letter_code
_entity_poly.pdbx_strand_id
1 'polypeptide(L)' 'MEVALKSVTTSFTQTTLQVHAMVVDECDSKRGCDAEHDFQPPCPNNVVDASKAVWKALGVPKRDWGESDIHWSDA' A
#
# COMPACT_ATOMS: atom_id res chain seq x y z
N MET A 1 13.94 -1.13 12.72
CA MET A 1 12.49 -1.10 12.46
C MET A 1 11.91 0.00 13.34
N GLU A 2 11.87 1.23 12.83
CA GLU A 2 11.02 2.26 13.43
C GLU A 2 9.64 2.12 12.79
N VAL A 3 8.64 1.77 13.60
CA VAL A 3 7.25 1.76 13.15
C VAL A 3 6.79 3.21 13.15
N ALA A 4 6.82 3.88 12.00
CA ALA A 4 6.30 5.23 11.85
C ALA A 4 4.77 5.18 11.75
N LEU A 5 4.07 5.41 12.86
CA LEU A 5 2.60 5.46 12.92
C LEU A 5 2.11 6.80 12.34
N LYS A 6 1.97 6.89 11.02
CA LYS A 6 1.25 7.98 10.36
C LYS A 6 -0.07 7.47 9.79
N SER A 7 -1.15 8.23 10.02
CA SER A 7 -2.44 7.97 9.40
C SER A 7 -2.50 8.63 8.02
N VAL A 8 -2.90 7.87 7.01
CA VAL A 8 -3.09 8.36 5.64
C VAL A 8 -4.53 8.16 5.20
N THR A 9 -5.02 9.05 4.35
CA THR A 9 -6.29 8.89 3.65
C THR A 9 -6.00 8.35 2.26
N THR A 10 -6.63 7.24 1.86
CA THR A 10 -6.45 6.60 0.54
C THR A 10 -7.74 6.63 -0.26
N SER A 11 -7.66 6.88 -1.57
CA SER A 11 -8.78 6.82 -2.51
C SER A 11 -8.36 6.17 -3.84
N PHE A 12 -9.24 5.37 -4.45
CA PHE A 12 -9.01 4.83 -5.80
C PHE A 12 -9.59 5.77 -6.86
N THR A 13 -8.98 5.82 -8.04
CA THR A 13 -9.59 6.50 -9.20
C THR A 13 -10.92 5.85 -9.62
N GLN A 14 -11.08 4.56 -9.34
CA GLN A 14 -12.25 3.76 -9.72
C GLN A 14 -13.41 3.82 -8.71
N THR A 15 -13.19 4.36 -7.50
CA THR A 15 -14.21 4.41 -6.44
C THR A 15 -14.21 5.75 -5.72
N THR A 16 -15.36 6.26 -5.30
CA THR A 16 -15.44 7.50 -4.50
C THR A 16 -15.19 7.27 -3.00
N LEU A 17 -14.87 6.04 -2.60
CA LEU A 17 -14.64 5.68 -1.20
C LEU A 17 -13.24 6.09 -0.76
N GLN A 18 -13.17 6.57 0.48
CA GLN A 18 -11.93 6.95 1.15
C GLN A 18 -11.80 6.16 2.44
N VAL A 19 -10.58 5.77 2.78
CA VAL A 19 -10.29 5.04 4.03
C VAL A 19 -9.11 5.68 4.74
N HIS A 20 -9.18 5.72 6.07
CA HIS A 20 -8.03 6.03 6.90
C HIS A 20 -7.26 4.74 7.21
N ALA A 21 -5.97 4.73 6.91
CA ALA A 21 -5.07 3.61 7.16
C ALA A 21 -3.86 4.09 7.97
N MET A 22 -3.17 3.16 8.63
CA MET A 22 -1.97 3.43 9.41
C MET A 22 -0.76 2.84 8.69
N VAL A 23 0.30 3.63 8.53
CA VAL A 23 1.60 3.16 8.07
C VAL A 23 2.24 2.35 9.19
N VAL A 24 2.62 1.11 8.89
CA VAL A 24 3.17 0.16 9.88
C VAL A 24 4.48 -0.47 9.45
N ASP A 25 4.84 -0.34 8.18
CA ASP A 25 6.05 -0.93 7.62
C ASP A 25 6.55 -0.11 6.42
N GLU A 26 7.78 -0.39 5.99
CA GLU A 26 8.40 0.21 4.80
C GLU A 26 8.40 -0.79 3.64
N CYS A 27 8.02 -0.32 2.45
CA CYS A 27 8.29 -1.02 1.20
C CYS A 27 9.66 -0.58 0.67
N ASP A 28 10.72 -1.38 0.87
CA ASP A 28 12.10 -0.99 0.55
C ASP A 28 12.31 -0.88 -0.98
N SER A 29 12.63 0.33 -1.44
CA SER A 29 12.87 0.65 -2.86
C SER A 29 14.34 0.66 -3.26
N LYS A 30 15.25 0.38 -2.33
CA LYS A 30 16.71 0.41 -2.52
C LYS A 30 17.35 -0.98 -2.45
N ARG A 31 16.72 -1.92 -1.74
CA ARG A 31 17.24 -3.28 -1.51
C ARG A 31 16.22 -4.32 -1.97
N GLY A 32 16.73 -5.51 -2.29
CA GLY A 32 16.00 -6.58 -2.94
C GLY A 32 16.93 -7.43 -3.79
N CYS A 33 16.38 -8.45 -4.45
CA CYS A 33 17.12 -9.43 -5.24
C CYS A 33 18.19 -10.19 -4.44
N ASP A 34 17.99 -10.34 -3.12
CA ASP A 34 18.88 -11.04 -2.20
C ASP A 34 18.11 -12.05 -1.35
N ALA A 35 18.83 -12.86 -0.57
CA ALA A 35 18.23 -13.93 0.22
C ALA A 35 17.38 -13.43 1.41
N GLU A 36 17.62 -12.21 1.91
CA GLU A 36 16.83 -11.64 3.01
C GLU A 36 15.45 -11.19 2.51
N HIS A 37 15.35 -10.84 1.23
CA HIS A 37 14.12 -10.41 0.56
C HIS A 37 13.51 -11.50 -0.34
N ASP A 38 13.83 -12.79 -0.12
CA ASP A 38 13.37 -13.92 -0.94
C ASP A 38 13.60 -13.74 -2.46
N PHE A 39 14.67 -13.03 -2.82
CA PHE A 39 15.01 -12.63 -4.18
C PHE A 39 13.93 -11.82 -4.91
N GLN A 40 12.98 -11.25 -4.17
CA GLN A 40 12.00 -10.31 -4.72
C GLN A 40 12.70 -9.01 -5.13
N PRO A 41 12.31 -8.39 -6.25
CA PRO A 41 12.88 -7.11 -6.66
C PRO A 41 12.57 -6.01 -5.65
N PRO A 42 13.39 -4.94 -5.59
CA PRO A 42 13.07 -3.76 -4.79
C PRO A 42 11.68 -3.21 -5.13
N CYS A 43 11.00 -2.69 -4.12
CA CYS A 43 9.69 -2.09 -4.27
C CYS A 43 9.74 -0.84 -5.16
N PRO A 44 8.74 -0.59 -6.02
CA PRO A 44 8.65 0.67 -6.73
C PRO A 44 8.50 1.85 -5.77
N ASN A 45 8.98 3.03 -6.16
CA ASN A 45 9.07 4.21 -5.29
C ASN A 45 7.73 4.92 -5.01
N ASN A 46 6.65 4.51 -5.67
CA ASN A 46 5.33 5.15 -5.63
C ASN A 46 4.21 4.18 -5.19
N VAL A 47 4.54 3.13 -4.45
CA VAL A 47 3.62 2.08 -4.03
C VAL A 47 3.21 2.25 -2.56
N VAL A 48 1.92 2.05 -2.29
CA VAL A 48 1.38 1.82 -0.94
C VAL A 48 0.90 0.38 -0.90
N ASP A 49 1.62 -0.49 -0.20
CA ASP A 49 1.18 -1.87 -0.03
C ASP A 49 0.10 -1.95 1.05
N ALA A 50 -1.11 -2.32 0.63
CA ALA A 50 -2.33 -2.18 1.40
C ALA A 50 -2.83 -3.53 1.90
N SER A 51 -3.13 -3.60 3.20
CA SER A 51 -3.71 -4.80 3.80
C SER A 51 -5.08 -5.15 3.17
N LYS A 52 -5.46 -6.43 3.27
CA LYS A 52 -6.77 -6.95 2.86
C LYS A 52 -7.96 -6.14 3.42
N ALA A 53 -7.81 -5.52 4.59
CA ALA A 53 -8.85 -4.70 5.20
C ALA A 53 -9.07 -3.38 4.44
N VAL A 54 -7.99 -2.74 3.99
CA VAL A 54 -8.01 -1.49 3.22
C VAL A 54 -8.74 -1.70 1.89
N TRP A 55 -8.39 -2.75 1.14
CA TRP A 55 -9.07 -3.10 -0.12
C TRP A 55 -10.58 -3.33 0.04
N LYS A 56 -10.99 -4.01 1.12
CA LYS A 56 -12.41 -4.22 1.42
C LYS A 56 -13.13 -2.94 1.82
N ALA A 57 -12.51 -2.09 2.64
CA ALA A 57 -13.09 -0.82 3.08
C ALA A 57 -13.26 0.16 1.92
N LEU A 58 -12.35 0.12 0.95
CA LEU A 58 -12.44 0.86 -0.31
C LEU A 58 -13.45 0.25 -1.30
N GLY A 59 -14.06 -0.89 -0.97
CA GLY A 59 -15.11 -1.50 -1.80
C GLY A 59 -14.62 -2.08 -3.12
N VAL A 60 -13.31 -2.28 -3.31
CA VAL A 60 -12.77 -2.83 -4.56
C VAL A 60 -13.15 -4.31 -4.67
N PRO A 61 -13.79 -4.74 -5.78
CA PRO A 61 -14.11 -6.15 -5.99
C PRO A 61 -12.85 -7.00 -5.99
N LYS A 62 -12.89 -8.19 -5.37
CA LYS A 62 -11.72 -9.09 -5.27
C LYS A 62 -11.07 -9.46 -6.60
N ARG A 63 -11.85 -9.48 -7.69
CA ARG A 63 -11.34 -9.78 -9.04
C ARG A 63 -10.41 -8.68 -9.59
N ASP A 64 -10.49 -7.49 -9.01
CA ASP A 64 -9.75 -6.30 -9.38
C ASP A 64 -8.62 -6.02 -8.35
N TRP A 65 -8.31 -6.98 -7.47
CA TRP A 65 -7.19 -6.86 -6.51
C TRP A 65 -5.87 -7.23 -7.18
N GLY A 66 -4.81 -6.50 -6.82
CA GLY A 66 -3.46 -6.66 -7.36
C GLY A 66 -2.77 -5.31 -7.32
N GLU A 67 -2.79 -4.61 -8.46
CA GLU A 67 -2.30 -3.23 -8.58
C GLU A 67 -3.44 -2.33 -9.05
N SER A 68 -3.53 -1.13 -8.50
CA SER A 68 -4.56 -0.17 -8.86
C SER A 68 -4.12 1.25 -8.52
N ASP A 69 -4.49 2.21 -9.37
CA ASP A 69 -4.12 3.61 -9.20
C ASP A 69 -4.87 4.25 -8.04
N ILE A 70 -4.12 4.79 -7.08
CA ILE A 70 -4.64 5.47 -5.90
C ILE A 70 -4.10 6.90 -5.78
N HIS A 71 -4.84 7.70 -5.05
CA HIS A 71 -4.33 8.91 -4.42
C HIS A 71 -4.30 8.70 -2.91
N TRP A 72 -3.27 9.26 -2.26
CA TRP A 72 -3.21 9.29 -0.82
C TRP A 72 -2.63 10.61 -0.33
N SER A 73 -3.02 10.99 0.88
CA SER A 73 -2.48 12.13 1.61
C SER A 73 -2.32 11.77 3.08
N ASP A 74 -1.49 12.52 3.80
CA ASP A 74 -1.60 12.53 5.26
C ASP A 74 -3.05 12.92 5.64
N ALA A 75 -3.57 12.25 6.66
CA ALA A 75 -4.94 12.45 7.16
C ALA A 75 -5.06 13.69 8.05
#